data_AF-A0A1Y3U3F5-F1
#
_entry.id   AF-A0A1Y3U3F5-F1
#
_cell.length_a   1.000
_cell.length_b   1.000
_cell.length_c   1.000
_cell.angle_alpha   90.00
_cell.angle_beta   90.00
_cell.angle_gamma   90.00
#
_symmetry.space_group_name_H-M   'P 1'
#
loop_
_entity.id
_entity.type
_entity.pdbx_description
1 polymer ?
#
loop_
_entity_poly.entity_id
_entity_poly.type
_entity_poly.pdbx_seq_one_letter_code
_entity_poly.pdbx_strand_id
1 'polypeptide(L)'
;MSRTLSAIVAVCDDWGIGREGDMLVANRADMRHFVRCTKGHTVILGRKTLESFPGGRPLKDRRNIVLTRDASFTCAGAEIAHSVDEALSLLGEDEDAWVIGGAEIYRQLLPHCTRAVVTKNHCTRAADTFFPNLDGEKSWRPVETDGGYVIQPGEGDEGVAFEFVTYERVEPSDADKGARYSWFDVAVDVVSTALDHVVG
;
A
#
# COMPACT_ATOMS: atom_id res chain seq x y z
N MET A 1 5.24 -2.99 -22.43
CA MET A 1 4.01 -2.84 -21.64
C MET A 1 4.28 -1.72 -20.63
N SER A 2 3.38 -1.39 -19.71
CA SER A 2 3.70 -0.43 -18.63
C SER A 2 3.76 -1.22 -17.33
N ARG A 3 4.81 -1.03 -16.53
CA ARG A 3 4.91 -1.54 -15.16
C ARG A 3 3.63 -1.32 -14.35
N THR A 4 3.17 -2.34 -13.62
CA THR A 4 2.10 -2.23 -12.62
C THR A 4 2.68 -2.30 -11.20
N LEU A 5 2.37 -1.31 -10.38
CA LEU A 5 2.63 -1.36 -8.94
C LEU A 5 1.31 -1.63 -8.20
N SER A 6 1.24 -2.76 -7.49
CA SER A 6 0.06 -3.15 -6.72
C SER A 6 0.35 -3.12 -5.22
N ALA A 7 -0.59 -2.72 -4.39
CA ALA A 7 -0.53 -2.99 -2.94
C ALA A 7 -1.27 -4.29 -2.63
N ILE A 8 -0.84 -5.01 -1.59
CA ILE A 8 -1.60 -6.11 -1.01
C ILE A 8 -1.59 -6.01 0.52
N VAL A 9 -2.75 -6.14 1.16
CA VAL A 9 -2.91 -5.89 2.60
C VAL A 9 -4.13 -6.63 3.16
N ALA A 10 -4.06 -7.06 4.42
CA ALA A 10 -5.21 -7.53 5.17
C ALA A 10 -5.59 -6.49 6.24
N VAL A 11 -6.87 -6.13 6.31
CA VAL A 11 -7.40 -5.07 7.18
C VAL A 11 -8.56 -5.60 8.05
N CYS A 12 -8.75 -4.99 9.21
CA CYS A 12 -10.00 -5.04 9.98
C CYS A 12 -11.01 -3.99 9.45
N ASP A 13 -12.25 -3.98 9.96
CA ASP A 13 -13.31 -3.05 9.52
C ASP A 13 -12.95 -1.57 9.75
N ASP A 14 -12.06 -1.30 10.71
CA ASP A 14 -11.52 0.02 11.04
C ASP A 14 -10.20 0.34 10.31
N TRP A 15 -9.82 -0.48 9.32
CA TRP A 15 -8.58 -0.38 8.56
C TRP A 15 -7.30 -0.61 9.38
N GLY A 16 -7.43 -1.19 10.58
CA GLY A 16 -6.29 -1.69 11.35
C GLY A 16 -5.60 -2.85 10.62
N ILE A 17 -4.26 -2.89 10.64
CA ILE A 17 -3.46 -3.95 10.00
C ILE A 17 -2.49 -4.65 10.94
N GLY A 18 -2.13 -4.02 12.06
CA GLY A 18 -1.21 -4.62 13.00
C GLY A 18 -1.22 -3.97 14.37
N ARG A 19 -0.64 -4.70 15.31
CA ARG A 19 -0.37 -4.24 16.67
C ARG A 19 0.95 -4.83 17.15
N GLU A 20 1.83 -4.00 17.70
CA GLU A 20 3.09 -4.43 18.31
C GLU A 20 4.00 -5.29 17.40
N GLY A 21 3.83 -5.17 16.07
CA GLY A 21 4.59 -5.91 15.06
C GLY A 21 3.90 -7.16 14.52
N ASP A 22 2.78 -7.58 15.13
CA ASP A 22 1.98 -8.72 14.72
C ASP A 22 0.78 -8.33 13.85
N MET A 23 0.33 -9.27 13.00
CA MET A 23 -0.91 -9.12 12.24
C MET A 23 -2.11 -9.24 13.16
N LEU A 24 -3.17 -8.46 12.89
CA LEU A 24 -4.37 -8.48 13.73
C LEU A 24 -5.18 -9.76 13.63
N VAL A 25 -5.20 -10.41 12.45
CA VAL A 25 -6.01 -11.61 12.18
C VAL A 25 -5.15 -12.70 11.59
N ALA A 26 -5.13 -13.88 12.23
CA ALA A 26 -4.54 -15.07 11.65
C ALA A 26 -5.51 -15.65 10.62
N ASN A 27 -5.14 -15.63 9.33
CA ASN A 27 -5.98 -16.14 8.25
C ASN A 27 -5.13 -16.89 7.22
N ARG A 28 -5.20 -18.23 7.20
CA ARG A 28 -4.43 -19.05 6.24
C ARG A 28 -4.92 -18.91 4.81
N ALA A 29 -6.19 -18.58 4.58
CA ALA A 29 -6.71 -18.34 3.24
C ALA A 29 -6.12 -17.05 2.66
N ASP A 30 -6.02 -16.00 3.47
CA ASP A 30 -5.30 -14.77 3.13
C ASP A 30 -3.82 -15.05 2.84
N MET A 31 -3.13 -15.83 3.67
CA MET A 31 -1.72 -16.19 3.39
C MET A 31 -1.54 -16.93 2.06
N ARG A 32 -2.47 -17.83 1.70
CA ARG A 32 -2.45 -18.48 0.38
C ARG A 32 -2.71 -17.48 -0.75
N HIS A 33 -3.59 -16.51 -0.54
CA HIS A 33 -3.84 -15.44 -1.50
C HIS A 33 -2.62 -14.54 -1.69
N PHE A 34 -2.02 -14.06 -0.60
CA PHE A 34 -0.77 -13.30 -0.60
C PHE A 34 0.34 -14.02 -1.37
N VAL A 35 0.55 -15.31 -1.11
CA VAL A 35 1.56 -16.11 -1.83
C VAL A 35 1.22 -16.22 -3.31
N ARG A 36 -0.05 -16.46 -3.67
CA ARG A 36 -0.48 -16.55 -5.07
C ARG A 36 -0.25 -15.25 -5.84
N CYS A 37 -0.48 -14.10 -5.21
CA CYS A 37 -0.28 -12.80 -5.82
C CYS A 37 1.20 -12.43 -5.95
N THR A 38 2.02 -12.74 -4.94
CA THR A 38 3.37 -12.17 -4.83
C THR A 38 4.50 -13.11 -5.26
N LYS A 39 4.28 -14.43 -5.30
CA LYS A 39 5.34 -15.39 -5.64
C LYS A 39 5.83 -15.17 -7.07
N GLY A 40 7.16 -15.17 -7.26
CA GLY A 40 7.79 -14.93 -8.56
C GLY A 40 7.86 -13.46 -8.96
N HIS A 41 7.31 -12.55 -8.16
CA HIS A 41 7.33 -11.11 -8.39
C HIS A 41 8.28 -10.38 -7.44
N THR A 42 8.48 -9.09 -7.71
CA THR A 42 9.17 -8.18 -6.80
C THR A 42 8.24 -7.70 -5.71
N VAL A 43 8.74 -7.68 -4.48
CA VAL A 43 8.02 -7.19 -3.30
C VAL A 43 8.79 -6.04 -2.66
N ILE A 44 8.09 -4.97 -2.32
CA ILE A 44 8.62 -3.79 -1.63
C ILE A 44 8.03 -3.74 -0.23
N LEU A 45 8.90 -3.70 0.77
CA LEU A 45 8.53 -3.68 2.17
C LEU A 45 9.43 -2.78 3.01
N GLY A 46 8.98 -2.45 4.21
CA GLY A 46 9.75 -1.69 5.18
C GLY A 46 10.59 -2.61 6.04
N ARG A 47 11.73 -2.10 6.55
CA ARG A 47 12.58 -2.84 7.50
C ARG A 47 11.81 -3.46 8.67
N LYS A 48 10.89 -2.72 9.31
CA LYS A 48 10.11 -3.26 10.45
C LYS A 48 9.22 -4.44 10.06
N THR A 49 8.71 -4.45 8.83
CA THR A 49 7.92 -5.56 8.29
C THR A 49 8.80 -6.76 7.99
N LEU A 50 10.02 -6.54 7.50
CA LEU A 50 11.00 -7.61 7.35
C LEU A 50 11.35 -8.23 8.72
N GLU A 51 11.55 -7.40 9.74
CA GLU A 51 11.90 -7.83 11.11
C GLU A 51 10.80 -8.72 11.73
N SER A 52 9.53 -8.55 11.35
CA SER A 52 8.43 -9.40 11.82
C SER A 52 8.30 -10.74 11.08
N PHE A 53 8.98 -10.92 9.94
CA PHE A 53 8.98 -12.20 9.25
C PHE A 53 9.72 -13.28 10.06
N PRO A 54 9.39 -14.57 9.87
CA PRO A 54 10.08 -15.67 10.55
C PRO A 54 11.61 -15.58 10.39
N GLY A 55 12.29 -15.27 11.50
CA GLY A 55 13.75 -15.11 11.56
C GLY A 55 14.29 -13.84 10.90
N GLY A 56 13.45 -12.83 10.64
CA GLY A 56 13.84 -11.57 10.01
C GLY A 56 14.34 -11.73 8.57
N ARG A 57 13.86 -12.77 7.86
CA ARG A 57 14.39 -13.16 6.56
C ARG A 57 13.50 -12.69 5.41
N PRO A 58 14.08 -12.27 4.27
CA PRO A 58 13.33 -11.97 3.06
C PRO A 58 12.48 -13.15 2.60
N LEU A 59 11.40 -12.83 1.89
CA LEU A 59 10.47 -13.84 1.40
C LEU A 59 11.13 -14.67 0.29
N LYS A 60 11.09 -16.01 0.42
CA LYS A 60 11.59 -16.92 -0.60
C LYS A 60 10.79 -16.81 -1.90
N ASP A 61 11.45 -17.14 -3.01
CA ASP A 61 10.92 -17.14 -4.38
C ASP A 61 10.37 -15.77 -4.81
N ARG A 62 10.94 -14.69 -4.26
CA ARG A 62 10.59 -13.29 -4.51
C ARG A 62 11.86 -12.45 -4.55
N ARG A 63 11.87 -11.41 -5.37
CA ARG A 63 12.88 -10.36 -5.31
C ARG A 63 12.42 -9.35 -4.25
N ASN A 64 13.21 -9.15 -3.20
CA ASN A 64 12.81 -8.34 -2.05
C ASN A 64 13.53 -7.00 -2.10
N ILE A 65 12.79 -5.89 -2.07
CA ILE A 65 13.32 -4.53 -1.93
C ILE A 65 12.88 -4.00 -0.55
N VAL A 66 13.85 -3.72 0.31
CA VAL A 66 13.62 -3.25 1.68
C VAL A 66 13.90 -1.76 1.75
N LEU A 67 12.86 -0.99 2.08
CA LEU A 67 12.97 0.45 2.30
C LEU A 67 13.36 0.76 3.75
N THR A 68 14.43 1.53 3.92
CA THR A 68 14.90 1.95 5.24
C THR A 68 15.69 3.25 5.20
N ARG A 69 15.51 4.11 6.21
CA ARG A 69 16.33 5.33 6.38
C ARG A 69 17.69 5.06 7.01
N ASP A 70 17.90 3.85 7.52
CA ASP A 70 19.18 3.42 8.07
C ASP A 70 20.14 3.04 6.94
N ALA A 71 21.08 3.94 6.64
CA ALA A 71 22.10 3.75 5.61
C ALA A 71 23.11 2.62 5.93
N SER A 72 23.16 2.15 7.17
CA SER A 72 24.02 1.04 7.59
C SER A 72 23.34 -0.33 7.52
N PHE A 73 22.03 -0.34 7.31
CA PHE A 73 21.24 -1.57 7.27
C PHE A 73 21.61 -2.42 6.05
N THR A 74 21.86 -3.71 6.29
CA THR A 74 22.11 -4.70 5.25
C THR A 74 21.29 -5.95 5.51
N CYS A 75 20.83 -6.60 4.44
CA CYS A 75 20.09 -7.85 4.55
C CYS A 75 20.44 -8.75 3.37
N ALA A 76 21.00 -9.93 3.65
CA ALA A 76 21.31 -10.90 2.61
C ALA A 76 20.02 -11.41 1.95
N GLY A 77 19.97 -11.39 0.62
CA GLY A 77 18.80 -11.81 -0.15
C GLY A 77 17.73 -10.72 -0.34
N ALA A 78 18.05 -9.46 0.02
CA ALA A 78 17.23 -8.31 -0.31
C ALA A 78 18.09 -7.17 -0.86
N GLU A 79 17.52 -6.39 -1.78
CA GLU A 79 18.03 -5.10 -2.18
C GLU A 79 17.56 -4.04 -1.18
N ILE A 80 18.43 -3.07 -0.88
CA ILE A 80 18.13 -2.01 0.07
C ILE A 80 17.92 -0.72 -0.72
N ALA A 81 16.86 0.01 -0.37
CA ALA A 81 16.60 1.35 -0.88
C ALA A 81 16.36 2.31 0.28
N HIS A 82 16.82 3.55 0.12
CA HIS A 82 16.77 4.60 1.13
C HIS A 82 15.74 5.70 0.83
N SER A 83 15.10 5.62 -0.33
CA SER A 83 14.01 6.51 -0.74
C SER A 83 13.00 5.79 -1.63
N VAL A 84 11.80 6.36 -1.76
CA VAL A 84 10.77 5.89 -2.71
C VAL A 84 11.32 5.88 -4.13
N ASP A 85 11.97 6.97 -4.55
CA ASP A 85 12.51 7.10 -5.91
C ASP A 85 13.55 6.02 -6.20
N GLU A 86 14.43 5.74 -5.24
CA GLU A 86 15.40 4.66 -5.35
C GLU A 86 14.72 3.30 -5.47
N ALA A 87 13.76 2.98 -4.61
CA ALA A 87 13.01 1.72 -4.71
C ALA A 87 12.27 1.56 -6.04
N LEU A 88 11.70 2.64 -6.57
CA LEU A 88 11.02 2.64 -7.87
C LEU A 88 12.01 2.54 -9.04
N SER A 89 13.24 3.06 -8.88
CA SER A 89 14.30 2.98 -9.90
C SER A 89 14.91 1.58 -10.02
N LEU A 90 14.83 0.76 -8.97
CA LEU A 90 15.26 -0.64 -8.97
C LEU A 90 14.33 -1.55 -9.79
N LEU A 91 13.11 -1.10 -10.08
CA LEU A 91 12.15 -1.86 -10.88
C LEU A 91 12.43 -1.67 -12.38
N GLY A 92 12.40 -2.75 -13.15
CA GLY A 92 12.43 -2.69 -14.61
C GLY A 92 11.20 -2.01 -15.21
N GLU A 93 11.33 -1.54 -16.45
CA GLU A 93 10.26 -0.80 -17.16
C GLU A 93 8.97 -1.62 -17.35
N ASP A 94 9.11 -2.95 -17.46
CA ASP A 94 8.02 -3.93 -17.66
C ASP A 94 7.85 -4.87 -16.45
N GLU A 95 8.39 -4.51 -15.28
CA GLU A 95 8.41 -5.39 -14.10
C GLU A 95 7.28 -5.06 -13.11
N ASP A 96 6.29 -5.96 -13.00
CA ASP A 96 5.24 -5.83 -11.98
C ASP A 96 5.78 -6.06 -10.56
N ALA A 97 5.33 -5.23 -9.62
CA ALA A 97 5.77 -5.27 -8.23
C ALA A 97 4.63 -5.10 -7.23
N TRP A 98 4.87 -5.58 -6.00
CA TRP A 98 3.91 -5.58 -4.90
C TRP A 98 4.43 -4.82 -3.69
N VAL A 99 3.68 -3.82 -3.23
CA VAL A 99 3.88 -3.16 -1.94
C VAL A 99 3.20 -4.01 -0.87
N ILE A 100 3.98 -4.51 0.08
CA ILE A 100 3.51 -5.45 1.12
C ILE A 100 3.60 -4.86 2.53
N GLY A 101 3.79 -3.54 2.62
CA GLY A 101 3.72 -2.77 3.86
C GLY A 101 5.05 -2.56 4.57
N GLY A 102 5.06 -2.11 5.83
CA GLY A 102 3.91 -1.75 6.67
C GLY A 102 3.36 -0.35 6.41
N ALA A 103 2.62 0.22 7.38
CA ALA A 103 1.87 1.48 7.22
C ALA A 103 2.67 2.63 6.58
N GLU A 104 3.91 2.86 7.01
CA GLU A 104 4.74 3.92 6.44
C GLU A 104 5.02 3.72 4.94
N ILE A 105 5.27 2.48 4.55
CA ILE A 105 5.57 2.10 3.16
C ILE A 105 4.31 2.19 2.33
N TYR A 106 3.17 1.74 2.85
CA TYR A 106 1.89 1.95 2.19
C TYR A 106 1.61 3.43 1.98
N ARG A 107 1.76 4.29 2.99
CA ARG A 107 1.55 5.74 2.84
C ARG A 107 2.41 6.37 1.75
N GLN A 108 3.68 5.95 1.65
CA GLN A 108 4.63 6.50 0.68
C GLN A 108 4.42 5.96 -0.74
N LEU A 109 4.09 4.67 -0.89
CA LEU A 109 4.03 4.02 -2.21
C LEU A 109 2.62 3.90 -2.79
N LEU A 110 1.57 3.96 -1.96
CA LEU A 110 0.19 3.89 -2.43
C LEU A 110 -0.14 4.94 -3.52
N PRO A 111 0.37 6.20 -3.46
CA PRO A 111 0.22 7.17 -4.56
C PRO A 111 0.74 6.69 -5.92
N HIS A 112 1.70 5.77 -5.93
CA HIS A 112 2.30 5.19 -7.13
C HIS A 112 1.62 3.87 -7.55
N CYS A 113 0.76 3.30 -6.70
CA CYS A 113 0.01 2.08 -7.00
C CYS A 113 -1.19 2.39 -7.91
N THR A 114 -1.45 1.49 -8.86
CA THR A 114 -2.65 1.51 -9.72
C THR A 114 -3.71 0.52 -9.25
N ARG A 115 -3.31 -0.47 -8.45
CA ARG A 115 -4.19 -1.51 -7.89
C ARG A 115 -3.89 -1.76 -6.42
N ALA A 116 -4.89 -2.13 -5.63
CA ALA A 116 -4.73 -2.65 -4.29
C ALA A 116 -5.60 -3.89 -4.09
N VAL A 117 -5.02 -4.96 -3.57
CA VAL A 117 -5.71 -6.19 -3.21
C VAL A 117 -5.86 -6.21 -1.69
N VAL A 118 -7.10 -6.13 -1.21
CA VAL A 118 -7.41 -5.92 0.21
C VAL A 118 -8.22 -7.11 0.72
N THR A 119 -7.69 -7.83 1.70
CA THR A 119 -8.49 -8.77 2.48
C THR A 119 -9.18 -8.03 3.61
N LYS A 120 -10.51 -7.90 3.55
CA LYS A 120 -11.31 -7.27 4.61
C LYS A 120 -11.78 -8.34 5.58
N ASN A 121 -11.21 -8.36 6.78
CA ASN A 121 -11.66 -9.22 7.87
C ASN A 121 -12.73 -8.46 8.67
N HIS A 122 -13.95 -8.99 8.70
CA HIS A 122 -15.11 -8.37 9.36
C HIS A 122 -15.05 -8.54 10.87
N CYS A 123 -14.15 -7.78 11.47
CA CYS A 123 -13.98 -7.63 12.90
C CYS A 123 -13.28 -6.31 13.19
N THR A 124 -13.32 -5.88 14.46
CA THR A 124 -12.52 -4.78 14.97
C THR A 124 -11.64 -5.30 16.11
N ARG A 125 -10.35 -4.98 16.07
CA ARG A 125 -9.37 -5.38 17.09
C ARG A 125 -8.52 -4.16 17.45
N ALA A 126 -7.96 -4.16 18.66
CA ALA A 126 -7.05 -3.08 19.05
C ALA A 126 -5.82 -3.07 18.12
N ALA A 127 -5.58 -1.94 17.46
CA ALA A 127 -4.53 -1.74 16.47
C ALA A 127 -3.74 -0.47 16.78
N ASP A 128 -2.44 -0.48 16.48
CA ASP A 128 -1.56 0.71 16.50
C ASP A 128 -1.08 1.11 15.10
N THR A 129 -1.33 0.25 14.13
CA THR A 129 -0.87 0.37 12.75
C THR A 129 -2.07 0.22 11.82
N PHE A 130 -2.26 1.20 10.94
CA PHE A 130 -3.43 1.30 10.06
C PHE A 130 -3.00 1.46 8.60
N PHE A 131 -3.84 0.94 7.70
CA PHE A 131 -3.74 1.21 6.26
C PHE A 131 -4.64 2.41 5.89
N PRO A 132 -4.29 3.23 4.87
CA PRO A 132 -5.18 4.28 4.39
C PRO A 132 -6.55 3.72 3.96
N ASN A 133 -7.64 4.28 4.50
CA ASN A 133 -9.00 3.80 4.21
C ASN A 133 -9.40 4.09 2.76
N LEU A 134 -9.36 3.07 1.88
CA LEU A 134 -9.71 3.24 0.47
C LEU A 134 -11.19 3.46 0.22
N ASP A 135 -12.08 3.04 1.13
CA ASP A 135 -13.52 3.29 1.00
C ASP A 135 -13.84 4.79 1.14
N GLY A 136 -13.00 5.53 1.86
CA GLY A 136 -13.10 6.98 2.02
C GLY A 136 -12.33 7.81 1.00
N GLU A 137 -11.49 7.17 0.17
CA GLU A 137 -10.58 7.85 -0.75
C GLU A 137 -11.17 7.94 -2.16
N LYS A 138 -11.49 9.16 -2.61
CA LYS A 138 -12.09 9.39 -3.96
C LYS A 138 -11.23 8.88 -5.11
N SER A 139 -9.92 8.76 -4.90
CA SER A 139 -8.99 8.29 -5.92
C SER A 139 -8.97 6.76 -6.08
N TRP A 140 -9.78 6.03 -5.30
CA TRP A 140 -9.89 4.58 -5.34
C TRP A 140 -11.34 4.15 -5.47
N ARG A 141 -11.57 3.03 -6.15
CA ARG A 141 -12.88 2.37 -6.18
C ARG A 141 -12.70 0.85 -6.11
N PRO A 142 -13.58 0.12 -5.41
CA PRO A 142 -13.65 -1.33 -5.54
C PRO A 142 -14.14 -1.69 -6.94
N VAL A 143 -13.46 -2.64 -7.60
CA VAL A 143 -13.81 -3.13 -8.94
C VAL A 143 -14.16 -4.61 -8.94
N GLU A 144 -13.76 -5.34 -7.91
CA GLU A 144 -14.05 -6.77 -7.74
C GLU A 144 -14.14 -7.09 -6.25
N THR A 145 -15.14 -7.89 -5.89
CA THR A 145 -15.30 -8.45 -4.55
C THR A 145 -15.53 -9.95 -4.69
N ASP A 146 -14.65 -10.73 -4.08
CA ASP A 146 -14.77 -12.17 -3.91
C ASP A 146 -14.95 -12.45 -2.41
N GLY A 147 -16.17 -12.78 -1.99
CA GLY A 147 -16.57 -12.71 -0.58
C GLY A 147 -17.52 -13.82 -0.12
N GLY A 148 -17.97 -13.69 1.13
CA GLY A 148 -18.79 -14.70 1.81
C GLY A 148 -17.99 -15.80 2.49
N TYR A 149 -16.69 -15.58 2.71
CA TYR A 149 -15.83 -16.54 3.39
C TYR A 149 -15.92 -16.39 4.91
N VAL A 150 -15.65 -17.50 5.59
CA VAL A 150 -15.45 -17.55 7.04
C VAL A 150 -14.19 -18.35 7.29
N ILE A 151 -13.32 -17.88 8.19
CA ILE A 151 -12.12 -18.62 8.58
C ILE A 151 -12.55 -19.94 9.21
N GLN A 152 -12.13 -21.04 8.58
CA GLN A 152 -12.51 -22.39 8.98
C GLN A 152 -11.74 -22.87 10.22
N PRO A 153 -12.24 -23.90 10.93
CA PRO A 153 -11.52 -24.50 12.04
C PRO A 153 -10.10 -24.93 11.65
N GLY A 154 -9.11 -24.56 12.47
CA GLY A 154 -7.69 -24.85 12.22
C GLY A 154 -7.01 -23.95 11.16
N GLU A 155 -7.73 -22.99 10.57
CA GLU A 155 -7.20 -22.08 9.54
C GLU A 155 -6.84 -20.68 10.08
N GLY A 156 -6.85 -20.49 11.40
CA GLY A 156 -6.49 -19.23 12.07
C GLY A 156 -7.58 -18.81 13.07
N ASP A 157 -7.98 -17.55 13.00
CA ASP A 157 -9.03 -16.98 13.85
C ASP A 157 -10.43 -17.42 13.39
N GLU A 158 -10.76 -18.65 13.75
CA GLU A 158 -12.01 -19.32 13.39
C GLU A 158 -13.25 -18.43 13.60
N GLY A 159 -14.16 -18.45 12.63
CA GLY A 159 -15.44 -17.74 12.69
C GLY A 159 -15.41 -16.29 12.24
N VAL A 160 -14.23 -15.69 12.03
CA VAL A 160 -14.14 -14.36 11.42
C VAL A 160 -14.55 -14.44 9.95
N ALA A 161 -15.55 -13.65 9.55
CA ALA A 161 -15.94 -13.50 8.17
C ALA A 161 -14.94 -12.61 7.41
N PHE A 162 -14.70 -12.88 6.15
CA PHE A 162 -13.81 -12.04 5.33
C PHE A 162 -14.14 -12.10 3.84
N GLU A 163 -13.61 -11.14 3.10
CA GLU A 163 -13.68 -11.03 1.65
C GLU A 163 -12.36 -10.51 1.07
N PHE A 164 -12.10 -10.83 -0.19
CA PHE A 164 -11.04 -10.25 -1.01
C PHE A 164 -11.65 -9.16 -1.89
N VAL A 165 -11.12 -7.94 -1.80
CA VAL A 165 -11.59 -6.79 -2.56
C VAL A 165 -10.44 -6.22 -3.37
N THR A 166 -10.61 -6.15 -4.68
CA THR A 166 -9.67 -5.47 -5.57
C THR A 166 -10.14 -4.02 -5.75
N TYR A 167 -9.26 -3.08 -5.44
CA TYR A 167 -9.42 -1.67 -5.71
C TYR A 167 -8.55 -1.25 -6.88
N GLU A 168 -9.07 -0.36 -7.72
CA GLU A 168 -8.30 0.33 -8.76
C GLU A 168 -8.28 1.83 -8.51
N ARG A 169 -7.15 2.44 -8.89
CA ARG A 169 -7.01 3.89 -8.87
C ARG A 169 -7.91 4.48 -9.96
N VAL A 170 -8.76 5.42 -9.57
CA VAL A 170 -9.58 6.19 -10.51
C VAL A 170 -8.75 7.37 -10.99
N GLU A 171 -8.58 7.49 -12.30
CA GLU A 171 -8.07 8.73 -12.90
C GLU A 171 -8.95 9.89 -12.45
N PRO A 172 -8.38 11.00 -11.94
CA PRO A 172 -9.19 12.16 -11.60
C PRO A 172 -9.95 12.60 -12.84
N SER A 173 -11.26 12.81 -12.70
CA SER A 173 -12.06 13.38 -13.77
C SER A 173 -11.51 14.75 -14.15
N ASP A 174 -11.70 15.20 -15.40
CA ASP A 174 -11.22 16.53 -15.81
C ASP A 174 -11.85 17.67 -14.99
N ALA A 175 -13.01 17.43 -14.35
CA ALA A 175 -13.62 18.34 -13.39
C ALA A 175 -12.81 18.46 -12.08
N ASP A 176 -12.18 17.39 -11.60
CA ASP A 176 -11.32 17.40 -10.41
C ASP A 176 -9.96 18.05 -10.68
N LYS A 177 -9.47 17.97 -11.92
CA LYS A 177 -8.25 18.67 -12.36
C LYS A 177 -8.45 20.20 -12.37
N GLY A 178 -9.64 20.67 -12.80
CA GLY A 178 -10.00 22.09 -12.81
C GLY A 178 -10.04 22.74 -11.41
N ALA A 179 -10.46 21.99 -10.39
CA ALA A 179 -10.49 22.48 -9.01
C ALA A 179 -9.08 22.69 -8.40
N ARG A 180 -8.07 21.91 -8.83
CA ARG A 180 -6.66 22.09 -8.42
C ARG A 180 -5.98 23.26 -9.12
N TYR A 181 -6.32 23.53 -10.39
CA TYR A 181 -5.80 24.69 -11.12
C TYR A 181 -6.39 26.02 -10.61
N SER A 182 -7.68 26.03 -10.24
CA SER A 182 -8.35 27.24 -9.74
C SER A 182 -7.69 27.86 -8.49
N TRP A 183 -7.12 27.06 -7.58
CA TRP A 183 -6.44 27.62 -6.39
C TRP A 183 -5.06 28.22 -6.70
N PHE A 184 -4.31 27.65 -7.65
CA PHE A 184 -3.03 28.21 -8.08
C PHE A 184 -3.22 29.46 -8.94
N ASP A 185 -4.22 29.48 -9.82
CA ASP A 185 -4.50 30.65 -10.67
C ASP A 185 -5.03 31.84 -9.85
N VAL A 186 -5.89 31.60 -8.85
CA VAL A 186 -6.34 32.67 -7.93
C VAL A 186 -5.17 33.21 -7.09
N ALA A 187 -4.23 32.37 -6.68
CA ALA A 187 -3.04 32.82 -5.94
C ALA A 187 -2.08 33.63 -6.83
N VAL A 188 -1.94 33.26 -8.11
CA VAL A 188 -1.12 34.01 -9.07
C VAL A 188 -1.76 35.36 -9.42
N ASP A 189 -3.08 35.42 -9.58
CA ASP A 189 -3.80 36.67 -9.87
C ASP A 189 -3.75 37.67 -8.70
N VAL A 190 -3.83 37.20 -7.46
CA VAL A 190 -3.70 38.04 -6.26
C VAL A 190 -2.29 38.61 -6.12
N VAL A 191 -1.24 37.83 -6.46
CA VAL A 191 0.15 38.31 -6.42
C VAL A 191 0.45 39.29 -7.56
N SER A 192 -0.12 39.05 -8.76
CA SER A 192 0.00 39.95 -9.91
C SER A 192 -0.64 41.32 -9.63
N THR A 193 -1.86 41.32 -9.07
CA THR A 193 -2.59 42.56 -8.77
C THR A 193 -1.95 43.38 -7.64
N ALA A 194 -1.24 42.72 -6.72
CA ALA A 194 -0.52 43.40 -5.63
C ALA A 194 0.80 44.06 -6.07
N LEU A 195 1.43 43.59 -7.15
CA LEU A 195 2.67 44.16 -7.68
C LEU A 195 2.45 45.46 -8.47
N ASP A 196 1.28 45.61 -9.12
CA ASP A 196 0.94 46.82 -9.89
C ASP A 196 0.58 48.04 -9.01
N HIS A 197 0.47 47.89 -7.69
CA HIS A 197 0.22 48.99 -6.75
C HIS A 197 1.44 49.44 -5.94
N VAL A 198 2.60 48.81 -6.15
CA VAL A 198 3.84 49.14 -5.43
C VAL A 198 4.88 49.81 -6.35
N VAL A 199 4.65 49.84 -7.66
CA VAL A 199 5.58 50.43 -8.65
C VAL A 199 4.95 51.55 -9.50
N GLY A 200 3.87 52.17 -9.01
CA GLY A 200 3.24 53.36 -9.60
C GLY A 200 3.46 54.61 -8.77
#